data_AF-A4CG04-F1
#
_entry.id   AF-A4CG04-F1
#
_cell.length_a   1.000
_cell.length_b   1.000
_cell.length_c   1.000
_cell.angle_alpha   90.00
_cell.angle_beta   90.00
_cell.angle_gamma   90.00
#
_symmetry.space_group_name_H-M   'P 1'
#
loop_
_entity.id
_entity.type
_entity.pdbx_description
1 polymer ?
#
loop_
_entity_poly.entity_id
_entity_poly.type
_entity_poly.pdbx_seq_one_letter_code
_entity_poly.pdbx_strand_id
1 'polypeptide(L)'
;MSKNLSASVVTAILAAFFFSLAATVVPYFYGVGGTVFLLLSVRYVSTFIFASILNKSPKKAKSRSAHTRLILISLFQALFISSYMYSIKLIPLSLAVVVIYTFPIITFFVNSLIKSRSIDLLSVAALLVSLFGIWVLVQG
;
A
#
# COMPACT_ATOMS: atom_id res chain seq x y z
N MET A 1 -5.17 -8.96 26.50
CA MET A 1 -5.06 -8.66 25.05
C MET A 1 -5.31 -7.17 24.72
N SER A 2 -5.01 -6.22 25.62
CA SER A 2 -5.34 -4.77 25.43
C SER A 2 -4.14 -3.83 25.31
N LYS A 3 -2.96 -4.15 25.88
CA LYS A 3 -1.78 -3.26 25.84
C LYS A 3 -1.13 -3.10 24.45
N ASN A 4 -1.46 -3.95 23.48
CA ASN A 4 -0.85 -3.93 22.14
C ASN A 4 -1.72 -3.27 21.06
N LEU A 5 -3.02 -3.06 21.30
CA LEU A 5 -3.91 -2.49 20.28
C LEU A 5 -3.55 -1.02 19.99
N SER A 6 -3.29 -0.24 21.04
CA SER A 6 -2.85 1.16 20.91
C SER A 6 -1.51 1.25 20.15
N ALA A 7 -0.52 0.43 20.52
CA ALA A 7 0.76 0.39 19.82
C ALA A 7 0.62 -0.02 18.34
N SER A 8 -0.20 -1.04 18.03
CA SER A 8 -0.45 -1.46 16.65
C SER A 8 -1.14 -0.37 15.82
N VAL A 9 -2.14 0.31 16.38
CA VAL A 9 -2.83 1.42 15.72
C VAL A 9 -1.86 2.58 15.48
N VAL A 10 -1.05 2.95 16.47
CA VAL A 10 -0.03 4.00 16.33
C VAL A 10 0.97 3.65 15.23
N THR A 11 1.46 2.41 15.17
CA THR A 11 2.39 1.99 14.09
C THR A 11 1.74 2.03 12.71
N ALA A 12 0.44 1.69 12.60
CA ALA A 12 -0.29 1.78 11.34
C ALA A 12 -0.50 3.23 10.88
N ILE A 13 -0.84 4.13 11.82
CA ILE A 13 -0.97 5.57 11.55
C ILE A 13 0.36 6.15 11.10
N LEU A 14 1.46 5.80 11.79
CA LEU A 14 2.79 6.25 11.44
C LEU A 14 3.22 5.76 10.05
N ALA A 15 2.90 4.51 9.71
CA ALA A 15 3.14 3.97 8.37
C ALA A 15 2.34 4.72 7.30
N ALA A 16 1.04 4.99 7.54
CA ALA A 16 0.21 5.76 6.62
C ALA A 16 0.73 7.20 6.43
N PHE A 17 1.18 7.83 7.52
CA PHE A 17 1.79 9.17 7.50
C PHE A 17 3.05 9.20 6.62
N PHE A 18 4.02 8.31 6.87
CA PHE A 18 5.24 8.27 6.07
C PHE A 18 5.00 7.85 4.62
N PHE A 19 4.05 6.95 4.37
CA PHE A 19 3.65 6.59 3.01
C PHE A 19 3.09 7.79 2.25
N SER A 20 2.23 8.58 2.91
CA SER A 20 1.64 9.80 2.33
C SER A 20 2.70 10.87 2.09
N LEU A 21 3.60 11.10 3.05
CA LEU A 21 4.72 12.04 2.89
C LEU A 21 5.66 11.61 1.76
N ALA A 22 5.92 10.31 1.61
CA ALA A 22 6.71 9.84 0.47
C ALA A 22 6.00 10.10 -0.86
N ALA A 23 4.67 9.94 -0.93
CA ALA A 23 3.89 10.20 -2.14
C ALA A 23 3.84 11.69 -2.52
N THR A 24 3.84 12.61 -1.55
CA THR A 24 3.81 14.06 -1.83
C THR A 24 5.07 14.59 -2.49
N VAL A 25 6.21 13.90 -2.32
CA VAL A 25 7.48 14.29 -2.95
C VAL A 25 7.61 13.77 -4.39
N VAL A 26 6.79 12.78 -4.79
CA VAL A 26 6.86 12.12 -6.11
C VAL A 26 6.63 13.09 -7.29
N PRO A 27 5.63 14.00 -7.27
CA PRO A 27 5.45 14.97 -8.35
C PRO A 27 6.66 15.87 -8.58
N TYR A 28 7.34 16.31 -7.51
CA TYR A 28 8.55 17.14 -7.60
C TYR A 28 9.70 16.38 -8.28
N PHE A 29 9.85 15.09 -7.97
CA PHE A 29 10.83 14.24 -8.63
C PHE A 29 10.53 14.08 -10.13
N TYR A 30 9.25 13.94 -10.51
CA TYR A 30 8.87 13.94 -11.93
C TYR A 30 9.04 15.30 -12.60
N GLY A 31 8.85 16.40 -11.86
CA GLY A 31 9.06 17.77 -12.34
C GLY A 31 10.50 18.06 -12.78
N VAL A 32 11.49 17.35 -12.21
CA VAL A 32 12.91 17.45 -12.60
C VAL A 32 13.33 16.38 -13.63
N GLY A 33 12.39 15.72 -14.29
CA GLY A 33 12.66 14.71 -15.32
C GLY A 33 12.94 13.30 -14.79
N GLY A 34 12.63 13.04 -13.51
CA GLY A 34 12.79 11.71 -12.90
C GLY A 34 12.01 10.60 -13.61
N THR A 35 12.52 9.38 -13.59
CA THR A 35 11.84 8.21 -14.17
C THR A 35 11.28 7.29 -13.09
N VAL A 36 10.18 6.59 -13.40
CA VAL A 36 9.58 5.59 -12.49
C VAL A 36 10.63 4.53 -12.11
N PHE A 37 11.46 4.11 -13.06
CA PHE A 37 12.53 3.15 -12.83
C PHE A 37 13.51 3.62 -11.75
N LEU A 38 14.02 4.86 -11.86
CA LEU A 38 14.96 5.39 -10.88
C LEU A 38 14.31 5.55 -9.49
N LEU A 39 13.08 6.05 -9.45
CA LEU A 39 12.29 6.17 -8.21
C LEU A 39 12.15 4.83 -7.50
N LEU A 40 11.72 3.80 -8.24
CA LEU A 40 11.52 2.45 -7.67
C LEU A 40 12.84 1.81 -7.25
N SER A 41 13.90 1.98 -8.05
CA SER A 41 15.23 1.44 -7.74
C SER A 41 15.74 2.01 -6.42
N VAL A 42 15.72 3.33 -6.26
CA VAL A 42 16.15 3.99 -5.01
C VAL A 42 15.26 3.56 -3.85
N ARG A 43 13.93 3.57 -4.01
CA ARG A 43 12.98 3.17 -2.96
C ARG A 43 13.27 1.75 -2.45
N TYR A 44 13.45 0.78 -3.34
CA TYR A 44 13.65 -0.61 -2.93
C TYR A 44 15.03 -0.85 -2.30
N VAL A 45 16.08 -0.19 -2.82
CA VAL A 45 17.42 -0.25 -2.20
C VAL A 45 17.39 0.36 -0.79
N SER A 46 16.78 1.54 -0.62
CA SER A 46 16.63 2.15 0.71
C SER A 46 15.82 1.26 1.65
N THR A 47 14.72 0.67 1.19
CA THR A 47 13.89 -0.25 1.98
C THR A 47 14.70 -1.46 2.43
N PHE A 48 15.52 -2.03 1.55
CA PHE A 48 16.39 -3.15 1.87
C PHE A 48 17.43 -2.80 2.94
N ILE A 49 18.07 -1.62 2.84
CA ILE A 49 19.05 -1.14 3.82
C ILE A 49 18.39 -0.95 5.19
N PHE A 50 17.28 -0.21 5.25
CA PHE A 50 16.55 0.03 6.51
C PHE A 50 16.06 -1.29 7.14
N ALA A 51 15.49 -2.19 6.34
CA ALA A 51 15.05 -3.49 6.81
C ALA A 51 16.22 -4.32 7.38
N SER A 52 17.40 -4.25 6.77
CA SER A 52 18.59 -4.97 7.21
C SER A 52 19.16 -4.44 8.54
N ILE A 53 19.03 -3.14 8.79
CA ILE A 53 19.43 -2.52 10.08
C ILE A 53 18.43 -2.90 11.18
N LEU A 54 17.13 -2.84 10.87
CA LEU A 54 16.06 -3.09 11.85
C LEU A 54 15.91 -4.57 12.20
N ASN A 55 16.10 -5.46 11.23
CA ASN A 55 15.97 -6.90 11.43
C ASN A 55 17.30 -7.60 11.14
N LYS A 56 17.96 -8.13 12.18
CA LYS A 56 19.10 -9.04 12.01
C LYS A 56 18.69 -10.22 11.12
N SER A 57 19.56 -10.57 10.18
CA SER A 57 19.31 -11.61 9.18
C SER A 57 18.79 -12.91 9.82
N PRO A 58 17.69 -13.50 9.31
CA PRO A 58 17.09 -14.68 9.92
C PRO A 58 18.05 -15.87 9.85
N LYS A 59 18.40 -16.43 11.02
CA LYS A 59 19.36 -17.53 11.17
C LYS A 59 18.87 -18.91 10.67
N LYS A 60 17.62 -19.04 10.19
CA LYS A 60 17.03 -20.32 9.78
C LYS A 60 16.60 -20.33 8.32
N ALA A 61 16.90 -21.43 7.63
CA ALA A 61 16.44 -21.72 6.28
C ALA A 61 14.91 -21.75 6.25
N LYS A 62 14.31 -20.92 5.38
CA LYS A 62 12.86 -20.87 5.18
C LYS A 62 12.41 -22.08 4.35
N SER A 63 11.24 -22.64 4.69
CA SER A 63 10.64 -23.74 3.92
C SER A 63 10.26 -23.33 2.50
N ARG A 64 10.14 -24.30 1.59
CA ARG A 64 9.73 -24.08 0.18
C ARG A 64 8.42 -23.27 0.07
N SER A 65 7.45 -23.55 0.94
CA SER A 65 6.17 -22.82 1.02
C SER A 65 6.32 -21.35 1.39
N ALA A 66 7.24 -21.04 2.32
CA ALA A 66 7.53 -19.64 2.67
C ALA A 66 8.19 -18.90 1.51
N HIS A 67 9.03 -19.57 0.73
CA HIS A 67 9.67 -18.97 -0.45
C HIS A 67 8.66 -18.59 -1.53
N THR A 68 7.72 -19.48 -1.86
CA THR A 68 6.65 -19.20 -2.83
C THR A 68 5.75 -18.04 -2.38
N ARG A 69 5.37 -17.99 -1.10
CA ARG A 69 4.58 -16.87 -0.55
C ARG A 69 5.33 -15.55 -0.65
N LEU A 70 6.65 -15.53 -0.38
CA LEU A 70 7.46 -14.33 -0.49
C LEU A 70 7.54 -13.83 -1.93
N ILE A 71 7.72 -14.73 -2.91
CA ILE A 71 7.73 -14.36 -4.33
C ILE A 71 6.39 -13.71 -4.71
N LEU A 72 5.28 -14.29 -4.30
CA LEU A 72 3.95 -13.77 -4.61
C LEU A 72 3.70 -12.40 -3.96
N ILE A 73 4.08 -12.23 -2.69
CA ILE A 73 4.01 -10.93 -1.99
C ILE A 73 4.83 -9.89 -2.73
N SER A 74 6.09 -10.21 -3.07
CA SER A 74 6.98 -9.28 -3.77
C SER A 74 6.45 -8.89 -5.14
N LEU A 75 5.86 -9.83 -5.89
CA LEU A 75 5.28 -9.56 -7.21
C LEU A 75 4.10 -8.59 -7.10
N PHE A 76 3.13 -8.88 -6.24
CA PHE A 76 1.97 -7.99 -6.06
C PHE A 76 2.38 -6.62 -5.50
N GLN A 77 3.35 -6.59 -4.58
CA GLN A 77 3.89 -5.34 -4.04
C GLN A 77 4.57 -4.51 -5.15
N ALA A 78 5.35 -5.15 -6.02
CA ALA A 78 6.02 -4.50 -7.15
C ALA A 78 5.02 -3.92 -8.15
N LEU A 79 4.00 -4.70 -8.51
CA LEU A 79 2.92 -4.24 -9.38
C LEU A 79 2.17 -3.06 -8.76
N PHE A 80 1.74 -3.19 -7.50
CA PHE A 80 1.03 -2.12 -6.80
C PHE A 80 1.82 -0.81 -6.77
N ILE A 81 3.08 -0.86 -6.30
CA ILE A 81 3.84 0.37 -6.12
C ILE A 81 4.25 0.99 -7.45
N SER A 82 4.53 0.17 -8.47
CA SER A 82 4.91 0.68 -9.79
C SER A 82 3.72 1.36 -10.47
N SER A 83 2.54 0.73 -10.46
CA SER A 83 1.31 1.32 -10.97
C SER A 83 0.95 2.60 -10.22
N TYR A 84 1.06 2.63 -8.90
CA TYR A 84 0.77 3.83 -8.12
C TYR A 84 1.74 4.99 -8.42
N MET A 85 3.04 4.73 -8.40
CA MET A 85 4.02 5.80 -8.67
C MET A 85 3.86 6.31 -10.10
N TYR A 86 3.59 5.43 -11.05
CA TYR A 86 3.30 5.84 -12.42
C TYR A 86 1.99 6.62 -12.54
N SER A 87 0.94 6.29 -11.79
CA SER A 87 -0.31 7.06 -11.83
C SER A 87 -0.10 8.50 -11.36
N ILE A 88 0.75 8.75 -10.35
CA ILE A 88 1.09 10.13 -9.92
C ILE A 88 1.78 10.94 -11.02
N LYS A 89 2.42 10.28 -12.00
CA LYS A 89 2.95 10.95 -13.19
C LYS A 89 1.85 11.37 -14.17
N LEU A 90 0.74 10.63 -14.22
CA LEU A 90 -0.32 10.78 -15.22
C LEU A 90 -1.48 11.66 -14.73
N ILE A 91 -1.79 11.62 -13.44
CA ILE A 91 -2.90 12.33 -12.82
C ILE A 91 -2.42 13.12 -11.59
N PRO A 92 -3.14 14.17 -11.17
CA PRO A 92 -2.85 14.88 -9.94
C PRO A 92 -2.71 13.93 -8.74
N LEU A 93 -1.77 14.23 -7.85
CA LEU A 93 -1.48 13.43 -6.66
C LEU A 93 -2.74 13.17 -5.81
N SER A 94 -3.57 14.20 -5.62
CA SER A 94 -4.83 14.09 -4.87
C SER A 94 -5.74 13.00 -5.45
N LEU A 95 -5.89 12.97 -6.78
CA LEU A 95 -6.69 11.95 -7.47
C LEU A 95 -6.08 10.56 -7.31
N ALA A 96 -4.76 10.43 -7.48
CA ALA A 96 -4.06 9.14 -7.31
C ALA A 96 -4.24 8.57 -5.91
N VAL A 97 -4.13 9.42 -4.88
CA VAL A 97 -4.32 9.04 -3.47
C VAL A 97 -5.77 8.62 -3.21
N VAL A 98 -6.73 9.41 -3.69
CA VAL A 98 -8.17 9.12 -3.53
C VAL A 98 -8.55 7.79 -4.18
N VAL A 99 -8.09 7.53 -5.40
CA VAL A 99 -8.31 6.24 -6.08
C VAL A 99 -7.68 5.08 -5.30
N ILE A 100 -6.52 5.26 -4.68
CA ILE A 100 -5.90 4.20 -3.85
C ILE A 100 -6.63 3.96 -2.53
N TYR A 101 -7.38 4.92 -2.00
CA TYR A 101 -8.23 4.67 -0.83
C TYR A 101 -9.39 3.71 -1.10
N THR A 102 -9.55 3.20 -2.33
CA THR A 102 -10.38 2.02 -2.62
C THR A 102 -9.72 0.70 -2.20
N PHE A 103 -8.41 0.66 -1.89
CA PHE A 103 -7.72 -0.56 -1.49
C PHE A 103 -8.24 -1.20 -0.18
N PRO A 104 -8.60 -0.47 0.91
CA PRO A 104 -9.11 -1.07 2.13
C PRO A 104 -10.40 -1.86 1.89
N ILE A 105 -11.23 -1.33 1.00
CA ILE A 105 -12.45 -1.93 0.45
C ILE A 105 -12.13 -3.26 -0.25
N ILE A 106 -11.22 -3.23 -1.24
CA ILE A 106 -10.82 -4.43 -1.98
C ILE A 106 -10.23 -5.47 -1.02
N THR A 107 -9.39 -5.03 -0.10
CA THR A 107 -8.75 -5.87 0.92
C THR A 107 -9.78 -6.54 1.82
N PHE A 108 -10.81 -5.81 2.25
CA PHE A 108 -11.90 -6.36 3.06
C PHE A 108 -12.63 -7.49 2.30
N PHE A 109 -13.02 -7.25 1.05
CA PHE A 109 -13.69 -8.27 0.23
C PHE A 109 -12.81 -9.50 -0.04
N VAL A 110 -11.58 -9.29 -0.50
CA VAL A 110 -10.63 -10.38 -0.76
C VAL A 110 -10.39 -11.20 0.51
N ASN A 111 -10.20 -10.56 1.66
CA ASN A 111 -10.05 -11.25 2.94
C ASN A 111 -11.32 -11.98 3.37
N SER A 112 -12.51 -11.44 3.08
CA SER A 112 -13.78 -12.13 3.34
C SER A 112 -13.95 -13.38 2.47
N LEU A 113 -13.60 -13.29 1.19
CA LEU A 113 -13.62 -14.42 0.24
C LEU A 113 -12.62 -15.51 0.67
N ILE A 114 -11.38 -15.13 0.99
CA ILE A 114 -10.34 -16.08 1.43
C ILE A 114 -10.75 -16.80 2.72
N LYS A 115 -11.46 -16.11 3.63
CA LYS A 115 -11.88 -16.67 4.93
C LYS A 115 -13.31 -17.22 4.92
N SER A 116 -13.98 -17.27 3.77
CA SER A 116 -15.39 -17.66 3.62
C SER A 116 -16.32 -17.00 4.64
N ARG A 117 -16.09 -15.73 4.96
CA ARG A 117 -16.98 -14.97 5.86
C ARG A 117 -18.15 -14.41 5.06
N SER A 118 -19.35 -14.49 5.62
CA SER A 118 -20.53 -13.83 5.08
C SER A 118 -20.28 -12.33 5.03
N ILE A 119 -20.41 -11.75 3.85
CA ILE A 119 -20.33 -10.31 3.67
C ILE A 119 -21.70 -9.74 4.02
N ASP A 120 -21.75 -8.91 5.04
CA ASP A 120 -22.97 -8.21 5.44
C ASP A 120 -23.36 -7.14 4.40
N LEU A 121 -24.66 -7.00 4.13
CA LEU A 121 -25.21 -6.01 3.19
C LEU A 121 -24.81 -4.58 3.59
N LEU A 122 -24.66 -4.31 4.89
CA LEU A 122 -24.17 -3.01 5.38
C LEU A 122 -22.73 -2.73 4.95
N SER A 123 -21.87 -3.75 4.91
CA SER A 123 -20.48 -3.61 4.43
C SER A 123 -20.44 -3.29 2.93
N VAL A 124 -21.33 -3.89 2.15
CA VAL A 124 -21.49 -3.58 0.72
C VAL A 124 -22.04 -2.17 0.52
N ALA A 125 -23.02 -1.75 1.32
CA ALA A 125 -23.57 -0.39 1.26
C ALA A 125 -22.54 0.68 1.64
N ALA A 126 -21.81 0.49 2.74
CA ALA A 126 -20.73 1.39 3.18
C ALA A 126 -19.63 1.52 2.10
N LEU A 127 -19.40 0.45 1.37
CA LEU A 127 -18.44 0.40 0.27
C LEU A 127 -18.91 1.19 -0.95
N LEU A 128 -20.16 1.04 -1.37
CA LEU A 128 -20.73 1.86 -2.44
C LEU A 128 -20.73 3.35 -2.09
N VAL A 129 -21.06 3.70 -0.85
CA VAL A 129 -21.00 5.08 -0.35
C VAL A 129 -19.57 5.61 -0.36
N SER A 130 -18.58 4.81 0.07
CA SER A 130 -17.17 5.23 0.05
C SER A 130 -16.63 5.39 -1.37
N LEU A 131 -16.98 4.50 -2.31
CA LEU A 131 -16.62 4.64 -3.73
C LEU A 131 -17.26 5.90 -4.34
N PHE A 132 -18.51 6.19 -3.99
CA PHE A 132 -19.20 7.40 -4.43
C PHE A 132 -18.53 8.67 -3.87
N GLY A 133 -18.18 8.69 -2.57
CA GLY A 133 -17.46 9.81 -1.97
C GLY A 133 -16.08 10.06 -2.59
N ILE A 134 -15.34 8.99 -2.89
CA ILE A 134 -14.07 9.03 -3.64
C ILE A 134 -14.30 9.61 -5.03
N TRP A 135 -15.35 9.19 -5.74
CA TRP A 135 -15.69 9.68 -7.08
C TRP A 135 -16.05 11.18 -7.08
N VAL A 136 -16.85 11.64 -6.11
CA VAL A 136 -17.18 13.06 -5.94
C VAL A 136 -15.93 13.90 -5.67
N LEU A 137 -15.03 13.42 -4.80
CA LEU A 137 -13.75 14.08 -4.52
C LEU A 137 -12.81 14.17 -5.74
N VAL A 138 -12.99 13.28 -6.72
CA VAL A 138 -12.16 13.23 -7.93
C VAL A 138 -12.65 14.20 -9.02
N GLN A 139 -13.89 14.66 -8.96
CA GLN A 139 -14.48 15.57 -9.95
C GLN A 139 -14.41 17.07 -9.59
N GLY A 140 -14.12 17.40 -8.34
CA GLY A 140 -13.92 18.79 -7.87
C GLY A 140 -12.49 19.26 -8.03
#